data_AF-A0A430VU84-F1
#
_entry.id   AF-A0A430VU84-F1
#
_cell.length_a   1.000
_cell.length_b   1.000
_cell.length_c   1.000
_cell.angle_alpha   90.00
_cell.angle_beta   90.00
_cell.angle_gamma   90.00
#
_symmetry.space_group_name_H-M   'P 1'
#
loop_
_entity.id
_entity.type
_entity.pdbx_description
1 polymer ?
#
loop_
_entity_poly.entity_id
_entity_poly.type
_entity_poly.pdbx_seq_one_letter_code
_entity_poly.pdbx_strand_id
1 'polypeptide(L)'
;MIVKEALLPIEEVAGKLGLSRDRLYPYGPHMAKVLGEPPKAKGKLILVTAITPTPAGEGKTTTAIGLVDALWRLGKRAALALREPSLGPVFGVKG
;
A
#
# COMPACT_ATOMS: atom_id res chain seq x y z
N MET A 1 -16.73 7.05 -6.73
CA MET A 1 -16.08 5.73 -6.92
C MET A 1 -14.94 5.93 -7.92
N ILE A 2 -13.70 6.07 -7.45
CA ILE A 2 -12.52 6.49 -8.26
C ILE A 2 -11.82 5.28 -8.93
N VAL A 3 -12.25 4.04 -8.64
CA VAL A 3 -11.60 2.79 -9.07
C VAL A 3 -11.94 2.39 -10.53
N LYS A 4 -11.95 3.35 -11.47
CA LYS A 4 -12.26 3.11 -12.89
C LYS A 4 -11.06 3.24 -13.83
N GLU A 5 -9.85 3.39 -13.29
CA GLU A 5 -8.61 3.38 -14.07
C GLU A 5 -7.98 1.98 -14.13
N ALA A 6 -7.28 1.71 -15.24
CA ALA A 6 -6.56 0.46 -15.44
C ALA A 6 -5.43 0.35 -14.41
N LEU A 7 -5.47 -0.70 -13.59
CA LEU A 7 -4.39 -1.01 -12.66
C LEU A 7 -3.15 -1.44 -13.44
N LEU A 8 -1.99 -0.97 -13.02
CA LEU A 8 -0.73 -1.45 -13.56
C LEU A 8 -0.53 -2.93 -13.18
N PRO A 9 0.12 -3.74 -14.04
CA PRO A 9 0.62 -5.05 -13.65
C PRO A 9 1.51 -4.96 -12.40
N ILE A 10 1.40 -5.95 -11.51
CA ILE A 10 2.14 -5.94 -10.25
C ILE A 10 3.66 -5.93 -10.48
N GLU A 11 4.13 -6.50 -11.59
CA GLU A 11 5.52 -6.52 -12.02
C GLU A 11 6.05 -5.11 -12.29
N GLU A 12 5.23 -4.23 -12.89
CA GLU A 12 5.61 -2.83 -13.14
C GLU A 12 5.71 -2.04 -11.83
N VAL A 13 4.76 -2.26 -10.91
CA VAL A 13 4.78 -1.64 -9.57
C VAL A 13 6.00 -2.08 -8.78
N ALA A 14 6.30 -3.38 -8.78
CA ALA A 14 7.47 -3.97 -8.12
C ALA A 14 8.79 -3.46 -8.73
N GLY A 15 8.85 -3.31 -10.05
CA GLY A 15 10.01 -2.76 -10.76
C GLY A 15 10.37 -1.34 -10.32
N LYS A 16 9.36 -0.48 -10.03
CA LYS A 16 9.59 0.87 -9.47
C LYS A 16 10.29 0.85 -8.10
N LEU A 17 10.15 -0.24 -7.35
CA LEU A 17 10.81 -0.47 -6.07
C LEU A 17 12.13 -1.25 -6.19
N GLY A 18 12.56 -1.59 -7.41
CA GLY A 18 13.77 -2.35 -7.66
C GLY A 18 13.64 -3.85 -7.35
N LEU A 19 12.43 -4.39 -7.34
CA LEU A 19 12.18 -5.83 -7.19
C LEU A 19 12.10 -6.48 -8.57
N SER A 20 12.89 -7.51 -8.78
CA SER A 20 12.89 -8.32 -10.00
C SER A 20 11.77 -9.37 -9.98
N ARG A 21 11.41 -9.90 -11.16
CA ARG A 21 10.30 -10.84 -11.33
C ARG A 21 10.46 -12.13 -10.53
N ASP A 22 11.67 -12.66 -10.44
CA ASP A 22 12.03 -13.85 -9.67
C ASP A 22 11.75 -13.69 -8.16
N ARG A 23 11.61 -12.45 -7.68
CA ARG A 23 11.22 -12.16 -6.29
C ARG A 23 9.71 -12.09 -6.07
N LEU A 24 8.89 -12.37 -7.07
CA LEU A 24 7.44 -12.24 -7.00
C LEU A 24 6.77 -13.60 -7.16
N TYR A 25 5.88 -13.94 -6.23
CA TYR A 25 4.91 -15.02 -6.38
C TYR A 25 3.52 -14.41 -6.63
N PRO A 26 3.01 -14.40 -7.87
CA PRO A 26 1.79 -13.66 -8.23
C PRO A 26 0.52 -14.30 -7.72
N TYR A 27 -0.46 -13.45 -7.41
CA TYR A 27 -1.85 -13.79 -7.17
C TYR A 27 -2.70 -12.97 -8.15
N GLY A 28 -2.81 -13.46 -9.38
CA GLY A 28 -3.39 -12.69 -10.48
C GLY A 28 -2.49 -11.54 -10.95
N PRO A 29 -3.03 -10.61 -11.77
CA PRO A 29 -2.23 -9.60 -12.48
C PRO A 29 -1.78 -8.41 -11.63
N HIS A 30 -2.40 -8.15 -10.48
CA HIS A 30 -2.21 -6.91 -9.71
C HIS A 30 -1.76 -7.14 -8.26
N MET A 31 -1.44 -8.37 -7.88
CA MET A 31 -1.01 -8.72 -6.53
C MET A 31 0.05 -9.82 -6.57
N ALA A 32 0.99 -9.77 -5.64
CA ALA A 32 2.02 -10.79 -5.48
C ALA A 32 2.52 -10.82 -4.04
N LYS A 33 3.03 -11.98 -3.60
CA LYS A 33 3.91 -12.08 -2.43
C LYS A 33 5.34 -11.77 -2.86
N VAL A 34 6.08 -11.06 -2.02
CA VAL A 34 7.52 -10.82 -2.21
C VAL A 34 8.31 -11.95 -1.55
N LEU A 35 9.25 -12.53 -2.30
CA LEU A 35 10.07 -13.66 -1.88
C LEU A 35 11.48 -13.22 -1.42
N GLY A 36 12.11 -14.07 -0.62
CA GLY A 36 13.47 -13.89 -0.11
C GLY A 36 13.57 -12.93 1.08
N GLU A 37 14.81 -12.68 1.50
CA GLU A 37 15.08 -11.83 2.66
C GLU A 37 14.88 -10.35 2.34
N PRO A 38 14.43 -9.54 3.34
CA PRO A 38 14.39 -8.10 3.18
C PRO A 38 15.81 -7.53 3.00
N PRO A 39 15.97 -6.47 2.18
CA PRO A 39 17.28 -5.85 2.00
C PRO A 39 17.81 -5.30 3.34
N LYS A 40 19.12 -5.40 3.55
CA LYS A 40 19.79 -4.83 4.74
C LYS A 40 19.77 -3.30 4.79
N ALA A 41 19.55 -2.66 3.64
CA ALA A 41 19.52 -1.21 3.52
C ALA A 41 18.30 -0.62 4.28
N LYS A 42 18.56 0.35 5.17
CA LYS A 42 17.51 1.02 5.94
C LYS A 42 17.04 2.30 5.23
N GLY A 43 15.73 2.41 5.01
CA GLY A 43 15.07 3.64 4.61
C GLY A 43 14.68 4.52 5.80
N LYS A 44 13.96 5.62 5.52
CA LYS A 44 13.28 6.40 6.57
C LYS A 44 11.95 5.73 6.91
N LEU A 45 11.67 5.58 8.21
CA LEU A 45 10.38 5.08 8.70
C LEU A 45 9.52 6.26 9.13
N ILE A 46 8.32 6.37 8.54
CA ILE A 46 7.34 7.41 8.88
C ILE A 46 6.12 6.71 9.49
N LEU A 47 5.81 7.02 10.75
CA LEU A 47 4.63 6.53 11.43
C LEU A 47 3.47 7.51 11.26
N VAL A 48 2.37 7.06 10.67
CA VAL A 48 1.13 7.83 10.58
C VAL A 48 0.19 7.41 11.72
N THR A 49 -0.14 8.37 12.58
CA THR A 49 -1.09 8.19 13.69
C THR A 49 -2.25 9.17 13.57
N ALA A 50 -3.26 9.02 14.41
CA ALA A 50 -4.40 9.92 14.51
C ALA A 50 -4.74 10.16 15.99
N ILE A 51 -5.58 11.16 16.24
CA ILE A 51 -6.22 11.38 17.53
C ILE A 51 -7.17 10.23 17.87
N THR A 52 -7.75 10.26 19.07
CA THR A 52 -8.79 9.31 19.47
C THR A 52 -9.94 9.33 18.46
N PRO A 53 -10.42 8.15 17.99
CA PRO A 53 -11.48 8.09 17.00
C PRO A 53 -12.77 8.78 17.43
N THR A 54 -13.43 9.42 16.47
CA THR A 54 -14.68 10.15 16.60
C THR A 54 -15.66 9.69 15.52
N PRO A 55 -16.98 9.92 15.69
CA PRO A 55 -17.96 9.58 14.64
C PRO A 55 -17.74 10.29 13.30
N ALA A 56 -17.02 11.42 13.28
CA ALA A 56 -16.70 12.14 12.05
C ALA A 56 -15.67 11.42 11.16
N GLY A 57 -14.82 10.58 11.76
CA GLY A 57 -13.73 9.88 11.10
C GLY A 57 -12.50 10.78 10.86
N GLU A 58 -11.32 10.22 11.08
CA GLU A 58 -10.05 10.98 11.09
C GLU A 58 -9.30 10.90 9.77
N GLY A 59 -9.73 10.05 8.84
CA GLY A 59 -9.10 9.92 7.53
C GLY A 59 -7.66 9.39 7.55
N LYS A 60 -7.20 8.75 8.63
CA LYS A 60 -5.81 8.28 8.81
C LYS A 60 -5.27 7.51 7.58
N THR A 61 -6.02 6.53 7.09
CA THR A 61 -5.62 5.70 5.95
C THR A 61 -5.57 6.52 4.66
N THR A 62 -6.54 7.41 4.45
CA THR A 62 -6.57 8.33 3.31
C THR A 62 -5.34 9.24 3.30
N THR A 63 -4.99 9.82 4.44
CA THR A 63 -3.79 10.65 4.59
C THR A 63 -2.51 9.86 4.36
N ALA A 64 -2.44 8.61 4.84
CA ALA A 64 -1.27 7.75 4.64
C ALA A 64 -1.05 7.40 3.14
N ILE A 65 -2.13 7.11 2.41
CA ILE A 65 -2.08 6.88 0.95
C ILE A 65 -1.64 8.16 0.23
N GLY A 66 -2.29 9.30 0.51
CA GLY A 66 -1.97 10.57 -0.12
C GLY A 66 -0.54 11.05 0.16
N LEU A 67 0.01 10.75 1.34
CA LEU A 67 1.41 11.02 1.68
C LEU A 67 2.38 10.26 0.76
N VAL A 68 2.13 8.97 0.52
CA VAL A 68 2.99 8.17 -0.36
C VAL A 68 2.88 8.63 -1.81
N ASP A 69 1.68 8.97 -2.28
CA ASP A 69 1.49 9.56 -3.61
C ASP A 69 2.27 10.88 -3.77
N ALA A 70 2.21 11.75 -2.75
CA ALA A 70 2.96 13.01 -2.75
C ALA A 70 4.48 12.77 -2.76
N LEU A 71 4.98 11.79 -2.00
CA LEU A 71 6.40 11.43 -2.01
C LEU A 71 6.87 10.98 -3.41
N TRP A 72 6.08 10.16 -4.10
CA TRP A 72 6.37 9.77 -5.48
C TRP A 72 6.38 10.95 -6.44
N ARG A 73 5.42 11.89 -6.30
CA ARG A 73 5.40 13.14 -7.09
C ARG A 73 6.64 14.02 -6.84
N LEU A 74 7.23 13.95 -5.65
CA LEU A 74 8.46 14.65 -5.28
C LEU A 74 9.75 13.87 -5.64
N GLY A 75 9.62 12.78 -6.43
CA GLY A 75 10.76 11.96 -6.85
C GLY A 75 11.36 11.10 -5.74
N LYS A 76 10.61 10.86 -4.66
CA LYS A 76 11.04 9.97 -3.56
C LYS A 76 10.39 8.60 -3.74
N ARG A 77 11.21 7.55 -3.75
CA ARG A 77 10.72 6.16 -3.71
C ARG A 77 10.17 5.87 -2.32
N ALA A 78 8.88 5.58 -2.23
CA ALA A 78 8.19 5.30 -0.98
C ALA A 78 7.22 4.12 -1.14
N ALA A 79 6.99 3.39 -0.05
CA ALA A 79 6.01 2.31 0.01
C ALA A 79 5.16 2.46 1.27
N LEU A 80 3.88 2.12 1.17
CA LEU A 80 2.95 2.13 2.29
C LEU A 80 2.73 0.71 2.80
N ALA A 81 2.85 0.49 4.10
CA ALA A 81 2.46 -0.75 4.75
C ALA A 81 1.10 -0.55 5.46
N LEU A 82 0.10 -1.34 5.07
CA LEU A 82 -1.24 -1.34 5.66
C LEU A 82 -1.58 -2.72 6.23
N ARG A 83 -2.58 -2.77 7.10
CA ARG A 83 -3.16 -4.02 7.57
C ARG A 83 -4.25 -4.48 6.60
N GLU A 84 -4.30 -5.79 6.36
CA GLU A 84 -5.45 -6.42 5.71
C GLU A 84 -6.68 -6.28 6.61
N PRO A 85 -7.83 -5.80 6.09
CA PRO A 85 -9.06 -5.72 6.87
C PRO A 85 -9.60 -7.13 7.16
N SER A 86 -10.34 -7.27 8.28
CA SER A 86 -11.07 -8.50 8.54
C SER A 86 -12.21 -8.66 7.53
N LEU A 87 -12.46 -9.90 7.11
CA LEU A 87 -13.57 -10.22 6.20
C LEU A 87 -14.94 -10.12 6.89
N GLY A 88 -15.01 -10.32 8.21
CA GLY A 88 -16.28 -10.37 8.96
C GLY A 88 -17.19 -9.14 8.78
N PRO A 89 -16.69 -7.90 8.98
CA PRO A 89 -17.47 -6.67 8.80
C PRO A 89 -18.10 -6.52 7.41
N VAL A 90 -17.44 -7.05 6.36
CA VAL A 90 -17.94 -6.98 4.97
C VAL A 90 -19.33 -7.60 4.84
N PHE A 91 -19.65 -8.62 5.64
CA PHE A 91 -20.94 -9.31 5.61
C PHE A 91 -22.02 -8.72 6.53
N GLY A 92 -21.69 -7.71 7.34
CA GLY A 92 -22.61 -7.13 8.33
C GLY A 92 -22.81 -5.63 8.16
N VAL A 93 -21.80 -4.87 8.55
CA VAL A 93 -21.80 -3.40 8.47
C VAL A 93 -20.84 -3.03 7.36
N LYS A 94 -21.39 -2.81 6.15
CA LYS A 94 -20.72 -2.40 4.89
C LYS A 94 -19.20 -2.20 5.01
N GLY A 95 -18.44 -3.13 4.41
CA GLY A 95 -16.97 -3.13 4.38
C GLY A 95 -16.33 -1.96 3.64
#